data_AF-A0A7L2C2N4-F1
#
_entry.id   AF-A0A7L2C2N4-F1
#
_cell.length_a   1.000
_cell.length_b   1.000
_cell.length_c   1.000
_cell.angle_alpha   90.00
_cell.angle_beta   90.00
_cell.angle_gamma   90.00
#
_symmetry.space_group_name_H-M   'P 1'
#
loop_
_entity.id
_entity.type
_entity.pdbx_description
1 polymer ?
#
loop_
_entity_poly.entity_id
_entity_poly.type
_entity_poly.pdbx_seq_one_letter_code
_entity_poly.pdbx_strand_id
1 'polypeptide(L)' 'IYNAAPGWGVAVGDAVGVAEPLLTQHLHQHQGQTFSFLGLRVPSPLSLVVNGRRPPGSALAPPRLALTNPSAPP' A
#
# COMPACT_ATOMS: atom_id res chain seq x y z
N ILE A 1 -0.14 -1.27 2.07
CA ILE A 1 -1.23 -0.56 1.35
C ILE A 1 -0.67 -0.17 0.00
N TYR A 2 -1.35 -0.51 -1.09
CA TYR A 2 -0.91 -0.24 -2.46
C TYR A 2 -1.62 1.02 -3.00
N ASN A 3 -1.14 1.53 -4.15
CA ASN A 3 -1.73 2.67 -4.86
C ASN A 3 -1.95 3.93 -3.99
N ALA A 4 -1.12 4.12 -2.97
CA ALA A 4 -1.15 5.31 -2.13
C ALA A 4 -0.36 6.46 -2.77
N ALA A 5 -0.86 7.68 -2.61
CA ALA A 5 -0.11 8.88 -2.98
C ALA A 5 1.18 8.97 -2.15
N PRO A 6 2.30 9.46 -2.71
CA PRO A 6 3.58 9.54 -1.99
C PRO A 6 3.55 10.32 -0.67
N GLY A 7 2.61 11.25 -0.51
CA GLY A 7 2.43 12.04 0.71
C GLY A 7 1.30 11.56 1.63
N TRP A 8 0.64 10.45 1.30
CA TRP A 8 -0.44 9.90 2.11
C TRP A 8 0.08 8.83 3.07
N GLY A 9 -0.45 8.82 4.29
CA GLY A 9 -0.15 7.81 5.30
C GLY A 9 -1.12 7.88 6.47
N VAL A 10 -0.83 7.09 7.49
CA VAL A 10 -1.51 7.09 8.80
C VAL A 10 -0.50 7.40 9.89
N ALA A 11 -0.95 7.92 11.02
CA ALA A 11 -0.11 8.19 12.18
C ALA A 11 -0.16 7.03 13.19
N VAL A 12 0.89 6.94 14.02
CA VAL A 12 0.86 6.05 15.18
C VAL A 12 -0.26 6.50 16.12
N GLY A 13 -1.14 5.57 16.49
CA GLY A 13 -2.31 5.82 17.33
C GLY A 13 -3.62 6.01 16.56
N ASP A 14 -3.59 6.13 15.23
CA ASP A 14 -4.81 6.17 14.42
C ASP A 14 -5.54 4.82 14.48
N ALA A 15 -6.87 4.87 14.62
CA ALA A 15 -7.73 3.72 14.45
C ALA A 15 -7.92 3.44 12.95
N VAL A 16 -7.53 2.25 12.48
CA VAL A 16 -7.63 1.85 11.06
C VAL A 16 -8.54 0.64 10.91
N GLY A 17 -9.67 0.84 10.24
CA GLY A 17 -10.57 -0.23 9.80
C GLY A 17 -10.24 -0.69 8.39
N VAL A 18 -10.20 -2.01 8.19
CA VAL A 18 -10.09 -2.66 6.88
C VAL A 18 -11.33 -3.53 6.69
N ALA A 19 -12.17 -3.19 5.72
CA ALA A 19 -13.28 -4.06 5.35
C ALA A 19 -12.74 -5.28 4.59
N GLU A 20 -13.25 -6.47 4.91
CA GLU A 20 -12.94 -7.74 4.23
C GLU A 20 -11.42 -7.99 4.06
N PRO A 21 -10.67 -8.10 5.17
CA PRO A 21 -9.22 -8.22 5.11
C PRO A 21 -8.78 -9.55 4.47
N LEU A 22 -7.90 -9.47 3.48
CA LEU A 22 -7.14 -10.62 3.01
C LEU A 22 -5.88 -10.78 3.87
N LEU A 23 -5.93 -11.77 4.77
CA LEU A 23 -4.81 -12.17 5.61
C LEU A 23 -3.91 -13.17 4.89
N THR A 24 -2.61 -12.88 4.87
CA THR A 24 -1.60 -13.79 4.33
C THR A 24 -0.58 -14.12 5.41
N GLN A 25 -0.31 -15.40 5.61
CA GLN A 25 0.84 -15.86 6.38
C GLN A 25 2.07 -15.91 5.48
N HIS A 26 3.09 -15.13 5.83
CA HIS A 26 4.35 -15.07 5.12
C HIS A 26 5.41 -15.89 5.86
N LEU A 27 6.07 -16.80 5.14
CA LEU A 27 7.25 -17.51 5.59
C LEU A 27 8.25 -17.51 4.44
N HIS A 28 9.28 -16.67 4.56
CA HIS A 28 10.28 -16.47 3.52
C HIS A 28 11.66 -16.82 4.06
N GLN A 29 12.49 -17.44 3.23
CA GLN A 29 13.90 -17.68 3.52
C GLN A 29 14.76 -16.99 2.46
N HIS A 30 15.71 -16.16 2.89
CA HIS A 30 16.62 -15.46 1.99
C HIS A 30 17.96 -15.22 2.68
N GLN A 31 19.07 -15.54 2.00
CA GLN A 31 20.43 -15.35 2.50
C GLN A 31 20.65 -15.90 3.92
N GLY A 32 20.17 -17.13 4.17
CA GLY A 32 20.30 -17.80 5.46
C GLY A 32 19.41 -17.26 6.60
N GLN A 33 18.54 -16.29 6.32
CA GLN A 33 17.63 -15.70 7.30
C GLN A 33 16.19 -16.13 7.01
N THR A 34 15.41 -16.33 8.07
CA THR A 34 13.99 -16.66 8.01
C THR A 34 13.15 -15.47 8.45
N PHE A 35 12.19 -15.06 7.64
CA PHE A 35 11.23 -14.00 7.92
C PHE A 35 9.83 -14.62 8.02
N SER A 36 9.23 -14.55 9.21
CA SER A 36 7.87 -15.05 9.45
C SER A 36 6.99 -13.95 10.03
N PHE A 37 5.90 -13.64 9.33
CA PHE A 37 4.98 -12.58 9.74
C PHE A 37 3.60 -12.76 9.08
N LEU A 38 2.58 -12.12 9.64
CA LEU A 38 1.29 -11.97 9.00
C LEU A 38 1.23 -10.64 8.24
N GLY A 39 0.60 -10.64 7.07
CA GLY A 39 0.45 -9.47 6.22
C GLY A 39 -1.01 -9.26 5.83
N LEU A 40 -1.41 -7.98 5.74
CA LEU A 40 -2.69 -7.58 5.15
C LEU A 40 -2.44 -6.86 3.83
N ARG A 41 -2.99 -7.40 2.75
CA ARG A 41 -2.92 -6.75 1.44
C ARG A 41 -4.10 -5.82 1.24
N VAL A 42 -3.85 -4.53 1.40
CA VAL A 42 -4.85 -3.47 1.13
C VAL A 42 -4.57 -2.86 -0.26
N PRO A 43 -5.49 -2.98 -1.24
CA PRO A 43 -5.23 -2.57 -2.63
C PRO A 43 -5.16 -1.05 -2.82
N SER A 44 -5.82 -0.27 -1.96
CA SER A 44 -5.93 1.19 -2.05
C SER A 44 -6.21 1.80 -0.68
N PRO A 45 -5.73 3.02 -0.37
CA PRO A 45 -6.16 3.78 0.80
C PRO A 45 -7.68 3.96 0.90
N LEU A 46 -8.39 3.99 -0.24
CA LEU A 46 -9.84 4.17 -0.26
C LEU A 46 -10.64 2.96 0.24
N SER A 47 -9.98 1.82 0.48
CA SER A 47 -10.55 0.63 1.11
C SER A 47 -10.48 0.67 2.64
N LEU A 48 -9.93 1.76 3.21
CA LEU A 48 -9.74 1.93 4.64
C LEU A 48 -10.76 2.91 5.24
N VAL A 49 -10.92 2.81 6.55
CA VAL A 49 -11.53 3.83 7.41
C VAL A 49 -10.50 4.23 8.45
N VAL A 50 -10.09 5.49 8.48
CA VAL A 50 -9.10 6.03 9.42
C VAL A 50 -9.80 7.00 10.36
N ASN A 51 -9.77 6.74 11.67
CA ASN A 51 -10.45 7.51 12.71
C ASN A 51 -11.94 7.76 12.37
N GLY A 52 -12.62 6.72 11.90
CA GLY A 52 -14.03 6.77 11.51
C GLY A 52 -14.31 7.48 10.18
N ARG A 53 -13.29 7.88 9.42
CA ARG A 53 -13.44 8.61 8.15
C ARG A 53 -12.79 7.87 6.99
N ARG A 54 -13.41 7.91 5.81
CA ARG A 54 -12.80 7.41 4.58
C ARG A 54 -11.71 8.38 4.10
N PRO A 55 -10.52 7.90 3.69
CA PRO A 55 -9.51 8.77 3.08
C PRO A 55 -10.03 9.50 1.83
N PRO A 56 -9.55 10.72 1.55
CA PRO A 56 -9.96 11.49 0.37
C PRO A 56 -9.40 10.89 -0.92
N GLY A 57 -9.94 11.29 -2.09
CA GLY A 57 -9.45 10.83 -3.39
C GLY A 57 -7.97 11.16 -3.65
N SER A 58 -7.45 12.25 -3.07
CA SER A 58 -6.03 12.62 -3.12
C SER A 58 -5.10 11.65 -2.39
N ALA A 59 -5.65 10.71 -1.61
CA ALA A 59 -4.90 9.61 -1.02
C ALA A 59 -4.44 8.58 -2.06
N LEU A 60 -5.07 8.53 -3.24
CA LEU A 60 -4.64 7.66 -4.33
C LEU A 60 -3.42 8.24 -5.06
N ALA A 61 -2.53 7.36 -5.52
CA ALA A 61 -1.46 7.77 -6.41
C ALA A 61 -2.04 8.40 -7.69
N PRO A 62 -1.49 9.53 -8.18
CA PRO A 62 -1.96 10.14 -9.41
C PRO A 62 -1.58 9.27 -10.62
N PRO A 63 -2.40 9.25 -11.68
CA PRO A 63 -2.03 8.59 -12.92
C PRO A 63 -0.75 9.23 -13.47
N ARG A 64 0.20 8.41 -13.89
CA ARG A 64 1.45 8.87 -14.54
C ARG A 64 1.47 8.37 -15.97
N LEU A 65 1.65 9.28 -16.91
CA LEU A 65 1.96 8.92 -18.29
C LEU A 65 3.42 8.45 -18.34
N ALA A 66 3.63 7.17 -18.60
CA ALA A 66 4.96 6.66 -18.89
C ALA A 66 5.30 6.98 -20.35
N LEU A 67 6.01 8.08 -20.58
CA LEU A 67 6.63 8.35 -21.88
C LEU A 67 7.89 7.49 -21.98
N THR A 68 7.76 6.24 -22.41
CA THR A 68 8.93 5.46 -22.83
C THR A 68 9.37 6.02 -24.18
N ASN A 69 10.38 6.89 -24.19
CA ASN A 69 11.01 7.31 -25.43
C ASN A 69 11.83 6.13 -25.98
N PRO A 70 11.46 5.54 -27.14
CA PRO A 70 12.21 4.40 -27.70
C PRO A 70 13.63 4.77 -28.15
N SER A 71 13.96 6.08 -28.22
CA SER A 71 15.26 6.59 -28.69
C SER A 71 16.18 7.10 -27.58
N ALA A 72 15.84 6.93 -26.30
CA ALA A 72 16.76 7.29 -25.21
C ALA A 72 17.90 6.25 -25.12
N PRO A 73 19.18 6.65 -25.18
CA PRO A 73 20.30 5.73 -24.98
C PRO A 73 20.30 5.16 -23.55
N PRO A 74 20.88 3.97 -23.34
CA PRO A 74 20.93 3.31 -22.04
C PRO A 74 21.68 4.12 -20.97
#